data_AF-A0A3B9JXE1-F1
#
_entry.id   AF-A0A3B9JXE1-F1
#
_cell.length_a   1.000
_cell.length_b   1.000
_cell.length_c   1.000
_cell.angle_alpha   90.00
_cell.angle_beta   90.00
_cell.angle_gamma   90.00
#
_symmetry.space_group_name_H-M   'P 1'
#
loop_
_entity.id
_entity.type
_entity.pdbx_description
1 polymer ?
#
loop_
_entity_poly.entity_id
_entity_poly.type
_entity_poly.pdbx_seq_one_letter_code
_entity_poly.pdbx_strand_id
1 'polypeptide(L)'
;AMKTNAVIYEKNSAILEAVENKIVDAGLINHYYWFAMGREIGFENLTSRLGQFEARDVGNLINAAGVGIVSDSNAARSFVEYLLGQTGQQYFVDQTSEYPLISGIEAGVDLTPLSQIPAPDIDLSDLDSLEETLNLIREAGLI
;
A
#
# COMPACT_ATOMS: atom_id res chain seq x y z
N ALA A 1 17.92 11.53 -13.76
CA ALA A 1 18.12 11.38 -12.31
C ALA A 1 17.93 9.93 -11.87
N MET A 2 16.74 9.34 -12.01
CA MET A 2 16.47 7.95 -11.56
C MET A 2 17.44 6.92 -12.16
N LYS A 3 17.68 6.96 -13.49
CA LYS A 3 18.65 6.09 -14.19
C LYS A 3 20.06 6.01 -13.55
N THR A 4 20.46 7.05 -12.82
CA THR A 4 21.80 7.15 -12.22
C THR A 4 21.79 6.92 -10.72
N ASN A 5 20.71 7.31 -10.04
CA ASN A 5 20.66 7.39 -8.58
C ASN A 5 19.75 6.35 -7.93
N ALA A 6 18.86 5.70 -8.69
CA ALA A 6 17.93 4.72 -8.13
C ALA A 6 18.68 3.44 -7.73
N VAL A 7 18.34 2.91 -6.55
CA VAL A 7 18.73 1.57 -6.11
C VAL A 7 17.51 0.68 -6.24
N ILE A 8 17.63 -0.39 -7.02
CA ILE A 8 16.50 -1.25 -7.39
C ILE A 8 16.47 -2.47 -6.46
N TYR A 9 15.28 -2.73 -5.92
CA TYR A 9 14.97 -3.93 -5.13
C TYR A 9 13.71 -4.58 -5.70
N GLU A 10 13.64 -5.92 -5.69
CA GLU A 10 12.52 -6.66 -6.29
C GLU A 10 11.23 -6.59 -5.45
N LYS A 11 11.33 -6.28 -4.16
CA LYS A 11 10.21 -6.35 -3.20
C LYS A 11 10.25 -5.21 -2.20
N ASN A 12 9.07 -4.76 -1.78
CA ASN A 12 8.91 -3.77 -0.70
C ASN A 12 9.63 -4.19 0.60
N SER A 13 9.59 -5.47 0.96
CA SER A 13 10.28 -5.97 2.16
C SER A 13 11.80 -5.76 2.08
N ALA A 14 12.40 -5.98 0.91
CA ALA A 14 13.84 -5.77 0.70
C ALA A 14 14.20 -4.28 0.74
N ILE A 15 13.32 -3.40 0.24
CA ILE A 15 13.48 -1.94 0.40
C ILE A 15 13.46 -1.56 1.88
N LEU A 16 12.47 -2.06 2.64
CA LEU A 16 12.34 -1.78 4.06
C LEU A 16 13.56 -2.29 4.85
N GLU A 17 14.01 -3.52 4.59
CA GLU A 17 15.24 -4.07 5.17
C GLU A 17 16.48 -3.22 4.86
N ALA A 18 16.59 -2.71 3.63
CA ALA A 18 17.71 -1.84 3.25
C ALA A 18 17.69 -0.50 4.01
N VAL A 19 16.51 0.09 4.21
CA VAL A 19 16.34 1.30 5.04
C VAL A 19 16.70 0.99 6.49
N GLU A 20 16.20 -0.12 7.04
CA GLU A 20 16.46 -0.49 8.43
C GLU A 20 17.93 -0.79 8.72
N ASN A 21 18.63 -1.36 7.75
CA ASN A 21 20.07 -1.59 7.82
C ASN A 21 20.92 -0.38 7.40
N LYS A 22 20.30 0.79 7.13
CA LYS A 22 20.96 2.03 6.72
C LYS A 22 21.81 1.88 5.45
N ILE A 23 21.43 0.94 4.58
CA ILE A 23 22.03 0.75 3.27
C ILE A 23 21.56 1.87 2.32
N VAL A 24 20.31 2.31 2.48
CA VAL A 24 19.72 3.46 1.80
C VAL A 24 19.02 4.37 2.81
N ASP A 25 18.96 5.66 2.52
CA ASP A 25 18.37 6.65 3.45
C ASP A 25 16.84 6.60 3.50
N ALA A 26 16.20 6.21 2.39
CA ALA A 26 14.75 6.13 2.25
C ALA A 26 14.35 5.13 1.15
N GLY A 27 13.10 4.69 1.19
CA GLY A 27 12.53 3.76 0.22
C GLY A 27 11.03 3.99 0.00
N LEU A 28 10.57 3.81 -1.22
CA LEU A 28 9.15 3.90 -1.58
C LEU A 28 8.50 2.54 -1.39
N ILE A 29 7.58 2.43 -0.43
CA ILE A 29 6.87 1.19 -0.11
C ILE A 29 5.40 1.44 0.23
N ASN A 30 4.58 0.39 0.21
CA ASN A 30 3.28 0.44 0.85
C ASN A 30 3.42 0.41 2.39
N HIS A 31 2.61 1.20 3.09
CA HIS A 31 2.69 1.41 4.55
C HIS A 31 2.62 0.11 5.36
N TYR A 32 1.81 -0.87 4.95
CA TYR A 32 1.56 -2.09 5.72
C TYR A 32 2.80 -2.96 5.94
N TYR A 33 3.84 -2.85 5.09
CA TYR A 33 5.11 -3.57 5.30
C TYR A 33 5.83 -3.10 6.56
N TRP A 34 5.80 -1.81 6.87
CA TRP A 34 6.44 -1.25 8.07
C TRP A 34 5.72 -1.72 9.34
N PHE A 35 4.37 -1.72 9.32
CA PHE A 35 3.58 -2.23 10.44
C PHE A 35 3.74 -3.74 10.63
N ALA A 36 3.81 -4.52 9.55
CA ALA A 36 4.06 -5.96 9.62
C ALA A 36 5.41 -6.26 10.29
N MET A 37 6.48 -5.58 9.88
CA MET A 37 7.80 -5.72 10.50
C MET A 37 7.78 -5.28 11.97
N GLY A 38 7.14 -4.16 12.30
CA GLY A 38 6.99 -3.70 13.69
C GLY A 38 6.24 -4.67 14.59
N ARG A 39 5.22 -5.37 14.07
CA ARG A 39 4.56 -6.47 14.81
C ARG A 39 5.46 -7.68 15.01
N GLU A 40 6.32 -7.97 14.05
CA GLU A 40 7.22 -9.13 14.10
C GLU A 40 8.38 -8.91 15.08
N ILE A 41 9.03 -7.74 15.03
CA ILE A 41 10.27 -7.49 15.78
C ILE A 41 10.11 -6.50 16.94
N GLY A 42 8.95 -5.87 17.10
CA GLY A 42 8.71 -4.78 18.06
C GLY A 42 8.98 -3.40 17.47
N PHE A 43 8.02 -2.47 17.59
CA PHE A 43 8.13 -1.11 17.04
C PHE A 43 9.29 -0.30 17.65
N GLU A 44 9.68 -0.60 18.88
CA GLU A 44 10.83 -0.01 19.57
C GLU A 44 12.17 -0.42 18.96
N ASN A 45 12.20 -1.54 18.23
CA ASN A 45 13.39 -2.07 17.58
C ASN A 45 13.53 -1.58 16.12
N LEU A 46 12.50 -0.92 15.57
CA LEU A 46 12.56 -0.28 14.27
C LEU A 46 13.39 1.00 14.33
N THR A 47 14.33 1.16 13.39
CA THR A 47 15.14 2.37 13.25
C THR A 47 14.54 3.36 12.24
N SER A 48 13.70 2.86 11.35
CA SER A 48 12.98 3.57 10.30
C SER A 48 11.65 4.15 10.80
N ARG A 49 11.09 5.09 10.04
CA ARG A 49 9.75 5.64 10.26
C ARG A 49 9.05 5.83 8.92
N LEU A 50 7.71 5.81 8.93
CA LEU A 50 6.91 6.17 7.77
C LEU A 50 6.87 7.69 7.61
N GLY A 51 7.15 8.16 6.39
CA GLY A 51 6.98 9.56 5.99
C GLY A 51 5.75 9.74 5.09
N GLN A 52 5.19 10.94 5.09
CA GLN A 52 4.16 11.36 4.14
C GLN A 52 4.72 12.45 3.24
N PHE A 53 4.27 12.47 1.98
CA PHE A 53 4.61 13.54 1.05
C PHE A 53 3.80 14.81 1.35
N GLU A 54 4.15 15.90 0.69
CA GLU A 54 3.38 17.14 0.74
C GLU A 54 1.91 16.91 0.32
N ALA A 55 1.03 17.82 0.73
CA ALA A 55 -0.38 17.66 0.47
C ALA A 55 -0.69 17.68 -1.03
N ARG A 56 -1.52 16.72 -1.46
CA ARG A 56 -1.91 16.48 -2.87
C ARG A 56 -0.78 15.95 -3.76
N ASP A 57 0.36 15.54 -3.19
CA ASP A 57 1.42 14.87 -3.94
C ASP A 57 1.01 13.44 -4.32
N VAL A 58 1.42 12.99 -5.51
CA VAL A 58 1.12 11.65 -6.02
C VAL A 58 1.75 10.51 -5.20
N GLY A 59 2.77 10.80 -4.40
CA GLY A 59 3.35 9.87 -3.45
C GLY A 59 2.43 9.50 -2.28
N ASN A 60 1.34 10.26 -2.06
CA ASN A 60 0.30 9.95 -1.09
C ASN A 60 -0.91 9.20 -1.71
N LEU A 61 -0.74 8.58 -2.88
CA LEU A 61 -1.82 7.83 -3.55
C LEU A 61 -2.36 6.70 -2.65
N ILE A 62 -3.68 6.61 -2.56
CA ILE A 62 -4.38 5.53 -1.85
C ILE A 62 -4.91 4.57 -2.92
N ASN A 63 -4.43 3.33 -2.90
CA ASN A 63 -4.93 2.26 -3.76
C ASN A 63 -5.99 1.44 -3.03
N ALA A 64 -6.99 0.97 -3.77
CA ALA A 64 -8.01 0.05 -3.26
C ALA A 64 -7.77 -1.37 -3.80
N ALA A 65 -7.77 -2.36 -2.90
CA ALA A 65 -7.82 -3.76 -3.30
C ALA A 65 -9.24 -4.12 -3.77
N GLY A 66 -9.35 -4.67 -4.99
CA GLY A 66 -10.63 -5.06 -5.59
C GLY A 66 -10.82 -6.57 -5.66
N VAL A 67 -12.08 -7.01 -5.71
CA VAL A 67 -12.47 -8.40 -6.01
C VAL A 67 -13.46 -8.42 -7.17
N GLY A 68 -13.27 -9.36 -8.10
CA GLY A 68 -14.12 -9.53 -9.28
C GLY A 68 -14.61 -10.96 -9.43
N ILE A 69 -15.87 -11.13 -9.84
CA ILE A 69 -16.47 -12.44 -10.15
C ILE A 69 -16.26 -12.72 -11.64
N VAL A 70 -15.47 -13.75 -11.96
CA VAL A 70 -15.15 -14.12 -13.36
C VAL A 70 -16.24 -15.02 -13.98
N SER A 71 -16.95 -15.79 -13.15
CA SER A 71 -18.11 -16.58 -13.56
C SER A 71 -19.16 -16.52 -12.47
N ASP A 72 -20.39 -16.19 -12.84
CA ASP A 72 -21.46 -16.00 -11.89
C ASP A 72 -21.87 -17.33 -11.22
N SER A 73 -21.93 -17.31 -9.89
CA SER A 73 -22.45 -18.39 -9.07
C SER A 73 -22.85 -17.86 -7.70
N ASN A 74 -23.80 -18.54 -7.04
CA ASN A 74 -24.19 -18.18 -5.67
C ASN A 74 -22.98 -18.22 -4.72
N ALA A 75 -22.09 -19.21 -4.87
CA ALA A 75 -20.89 -19.32 -4.05
C ALA A 75 -19.94 -18.12 -4.25
N ALA A 76 -19.73 -17.66 -5.49
CA ALA A 76 -18.90 -16.50 -5.77
C ALA A 76 -19.49 -15.21 -5.17
N ARG A 77 -20.81 -15.00 -5.29
CA ARG A 77 -21.50 -13.84 -4.69
C ARG A 77 -21.38 -13.85 -3.18
N SER A 78 -21.66 -14.98 -2.53
CA SER A 78 -21.54 -15.12 -1.08
C SER A 78 -20.11 -14.92 -0.58
N PHE A 79 -19.10 -15.30 -1.37
CA PHE A 79 -17.70 -15.04 -1.02
C PHE A 79 -17.37 -13.54 -1.08
N VAL A 80 -17.78 -12.83 -2.13
CA VAL A 80 -17.60 -11.37 -2.21
C VAL A 80 -18.35 -10.66 -1.08
N GLU A 81 -19.59 -11.05 -0.81
CA GLU A 81 -20.37 -10.53 0.32
C GLU A 81 -19.68 -10.78 1.66
N TYR A 82 -19.04 -11.93 1.84
CA TYR A 82 -18.27 -12.24 3.04
C TYR A 82 -17.04 -11.33 3.19
N LEU A 83 -16.25 -11.12 2.11
CA LEU A 83 -15.09 -10.24 2.13
C LEU A 83 -15.44 -8.78 2.43
N LEU A 84 -16.60 -8.33 1.95
CA LEU A 84 -17.14 -6.98 2.19
C LEU A 84 -17.98 -6.90 3.46
N GLY A 85 -18.21 -8.01 4.15
CA GLY A 85 -18.93 -8.07 5.42
C GLY A 85 -18.04 -7.74 6.61
N GLN A 86 -18.65 -7.57 7.78
CA GLN A 86 -17.93 -7.20 9.01
C GLN A 86 -16.81 -8.18 9.35
N THR A 87 -17.08 -9.49 9.24
CA THR A 87 -16.08 -10.52 9.54
C THR A 87 -14.85 -10.45 8.63
N GLY A 88 -15.05 -10.29 7.31
CA GLY A 88 -13.95 -10.20 6.36
C GLY A 88 -13.14 -8.92 6.55
N GLN A 89 -13.81 -7.79 6.70
CA GLN A 89 -13.17 -6.49 6.91
C GLN A 89 -12.39 -6.45 8.24
N GLN A 90 -12.94 -6.99 9.32
CA GLN A 90 -12.23 -7.07 10.61
C GLN A 90 -10.97 -7.93 10.49
N TYR A 91 -11.05 -9.06 9.78
CA TYR A 91 -9.88 -9.90 9.53
C TYR A 91 -8.75 -9.12 8.85
N PHE A 92 -9.04 -8.32 7.82
CA PHE A 92 -8.01 -7.51 7.16
C PHE A 92 -7.43 -6.43 8.07
N VAL A 93 -8.25 -5.75 8.86
CA VAL A 93 -7.75 -4.78 9.87
C VAL A 93 -6.75 -5.45 10.81
N ASP A 94 -7.09 -6.63 11.32
CA ASP A 94 -6.28 -7.34 12.31
C ASP A 94 -4.98 -7.90 11.72
N GLN A 95 -5.00 -8.32 10.45
CA GLN A 95 -3.89 -9.05 9.84
C GLN A 95 -2.98 -8.18 8.97
N THR A 96 -3.54 -7.26 8.18
CA THR A 96 -2.81 -6.59 7.09
C THR A 96 -2.52 -5.12 7.34
N SER A 97 -3.03 -4.52 8.43
CA SER A 97 -2.90 -3.06 8.67
C SER A 97 -3.38 -2.21 7.50
N GLU A 98 -4.37 -2.70 6.77
CA GLU A 98 -5.10 -1.94 5.76
C GLU A 98 -6.30 -1.21 6.35
N TYR A 99 -6.86 -0.28 5.60
CA TYR A 99 -8.04 0.47 5.98
C TYR A 99 -9.31 -0.30 5.61
N PRO A 100 -10.26 -0.49 6.54
CA PRO A 100 -11.55 -1.06 6.21
C PRO A 100 -12.36 -0.08 5.35
N LEU A 101 -13.13 -0.60 4.40
CA LEU A 101 -13.94 0.23 3.49
C LEU A 101 -15.41 0.33 3.89
N ILE A 102 -15.84 -0.41 4.90
CA ILE A 102 -17.22 -0.37 5.42
C ILE A 102 -17.32 0.44 6.71
N SER A 103 -18.49 1.02 6.94
CA SER A 103 -18.80 1.70 8.20
C SER A 103 -18.85 0.72 9.38
N GLY A 104 -18.43 1.19 10.56
CA GLY A 104 -18.57 0.44 11.82
C GLY A 104 -17.37 -0.44 12.19
N ILE A 105 -16.30 -0.41 11.39
CA ILE A 105 -15.01 -0.99 11.72
C ILE A 105 -13.98 0.14 11.72
N GLU A 106 -13.29 0.31 12.83
CA GLU A 106 -12.21 1.29 12.94
C GLU A 106 -10.93 0.71 12.36
N ALA A 107 -10.15 1.55 11.68
CA ALA A 107 -8.78 1.19 11.32
C ALA A 107 -7.95 0.98 12.60
N GLY A 108 -6.86 0.20 12.51
CA GLY A 108 -5.96 -0.01 13.64
C GLY A 108 -5.48 1.31 14.25
N VAL A 109 -5.37 1.37 15.57
CA VAL A 109 -5.10 2.61 16.33
C VAL A 109 -3.79 3.31 15.97
N ASP A 110 -2.84 2.57 15.38
CA ASP A 110 -1.53 3.08 14.97
C ASP A 110 -1.52 3.63 13.53
N LEU A 111 -2.62 3.48 12.78
CA LEU A 111 -2.74 3.99 11.42
C LEU A 111 -3.15 5.46 11.44
N THR A 112 -2.60 6.24 10.49
CA THR A 112 -3.12 7.58 10.23
C THR A 112 -4.55 7.46 9.71
N PRO A 113 -5.55 8.12 10.29
CA PRO A 113 -6.92 8.03 9.80
C PRO A 113 -7.00 8.34 8.30
N LEU A 114 -7.79 7.56 7.54
CA LEU A 114 -7.87 7.69 6.09
C LEU A 114 -8.22 9.12 5.64
N SER A 115 -9.08 9.80 6.40
CA SER A 115 -9.49 11.19 6.18
C SER A 115 -8.39 12.24 6.43
N GLN A 116 -7.28 11.84 7.04
CA GLN A 116 -6.11 12.69 7.32
C GLN A 116 -4.96 12.42 6.37
N ILE A 117 -5.03 11.40 5.52
CA ILE A 117 -4.02 11.18 4.48
C ILE A 117 -4.15 12.32 3.46
N PRO A 118 -3.08 13.09 3.19
CA PRO A 118 -3.14 14.25 2.33
C PRO A 118 -3.00 13.82 0.85
N ALA A 119 -3.89 12.93 0.44
CA ALA A 119 -3.91 12.26 -0.85
C ALA A 119 -4.16 13.24 -2.03
N PRO A 120 -3.68 12.89 -3.23
CA PRO A 120 -4.03 13.61 -4.44
C PRO A 120 -5.51 13.40 -4.80
N ASP A 121 -6.06 14.33 -5.57
CA ASP A 121 -7.43 14.26 -6.09
C ASP A 121 -7.38 13.59 -7.47
N ILE A 122 -7.25 12.26 -7.47
CA ILE A 122 -7.12 11.42 -8.67
C ILE A 122 -8.18 10.32 -8.62
N ASP A 123 -8.91 10.14 -9.72
CA ASP A 123 -9.75 8.96 -9.91
C ASP A 123 -8.85 7.78 -10.34
N LEU A 124 -8.85 6.70 -9.56
CA LEU A 124 -8.05 5.52 -9.88
C LEU A 124 -8.46 4.86 -11.21
N SER A 125 -9.68 5.10 -11.68
CA SER A 125 -10.15 4.58 -12.97
C SER A 125 -9.50 5.29 -14.17
N ASP A 126 -8.92 6.47 -13.98
CA ASP A 126 -8.14 7.16 -15.00
C ASP A 126 -6.71 6.58 -15.15
N LEU A 127 -6.28 5.67 -14.26
CA LEU A 127 -4.97 5.03 -14.29
C LEU A 127 -4.95 3.78 -15.19
N ASP A 128 -5.41 3.91 -16.44
CA ASP A 128 -5.57 2.80 -17.38
C ASP A 128 -4.47 2.69 -18.45
N SER A 129 -3.56 3.68 -18.50
CA SER A 129 -2.53 3.84 -19.52
C SER A 129 -1.27 3.00 -19.24
N LEU A 130 -1.44 1.67 -19.23
CA LEU A 130 -0.38 0.71 -18.87
C LEU A 130 0.82 0.76 -19.81
N GLU A 131 0.60 0.80 -21.13
CA GLU A 131 1.70 0.79 -22.10
C GLU A 131 2.57 2.04 -22.00
N GLU A 132 1.94 3.22 -21.85
CA GLU A 132 2.64 4.48 -21.62
C GLU A 132 3.46 4.44 -20.33
N THR A 133 2.86 3.95 -19.23
CA THR A 133 3.56 3.79 -17.95
C THR A 133 4.80 2.90 -18.10
N LEU A 134 4.68 1.75 -18.78
CA LEU A 134 5.80 0.85 -19.00
C LEU A 134 6.90 1.49 -19.86
N ASN A 135 6.54 2.30 -20.85
CA ASN A 135 7.51 3.02 -21.67
C ASN A 135 8.28 4.06 -20.84
N LEU A 136 7.60 4.83 -19.99
CA LEU A 136 8.25 5.77 -19.08
C LEU A 136 9.23 5.08 -18.12
N ILE A 137 8.86 3.91 -17.57
CA ILE A 137 9.73 3.13 -16.68
C ILE A 137 10.99 2.63 -17.43
N ARG A 138 10.85 2.18 -18.69
CA ARG A 138 11.99 1.81 -19.55
C ARG A 138 12.89 2.98 -19.87
N GLU A 139 12.33 4.13 -20.23
CA GLU A 139 13.08 5.36 -20.52
C GLU A 139 13.85 5.85 -19.28
N ALA A 140 13.26 5.69 -18.10
CA ALA A 140 13.90 5.96 -16.81
C ALA A 140 14.98 4.92 -16.45
N GLY A 141 15.07 3.79 -17.17
CA GLY A 141 16.06 2.73 -16.95
C GLY A 141 15.79 1.89 -15.71
N LEU A 142 14.51 1.72 -15.33
CA LEU A 142 14.10 0.97 -14.14
C LEU A 142 13.65 -0.47 -14.46
N ILE A 143 13.39 -0.77 -15.73
CA ILE A 143 13.16 -2.12 -16.29
C ILE A 143 13.80 -2.25 -17.67
#